data_AF-A0A1G9HQ66-F1
#
_entry.id   AF-A0A1G9HQ66-F1
#
_cell.length_a   1.000
_cell.length_b   1.000
_cell.length_c   1.000
_cell.angle_alpha   90.00
_cell.angle_beta   90.00
_cell.angle_gamma   90.00
#
_symmetry.space_group_name_H-M   'P 1'
#
loop_
_entity.id
_entity.type
_entity.pdbx_description
1 polymer ?
#
loop_
_entity_poly.entity_id
_entity_poly.type
_entity_poly.pdbx_seq_one_letter_code
_entity_poly.pdbx_strand_id
1 'polypeptide(L)'
;MILFTGKYNVLNPEGGFLVENLPGAKIGAEYTQQAISSHFPSLGAGFVAVSLLFFAFTTIMAYYYIAETNLSYLDKKGNKWAVNILRLLLLFSTFYGSIKTAEAAWTLGDIGVGMMAWLNIIAILLLRKPAMKVLKDYQEQRKAGKDPVFDAKHAGIENTSEW
;
A
#
# COMPACT_ATOMS: atom_id res chain seq x y z
N MET A 1 1.18 -14.15 -17.59
CA MET A 1 0.04 -14.05 -18.53
C MET A 1 0.31 -13.06 -19.66
N ILE A 2 0.48 -11.76 -19.39
CA ILE A 2 0.78 -10.72 -20.40
C ILE A 2 1.93 -11.13 -21.35
N LEU A 3 3.06 -11.59 -20.79
CA LEU A 3 4.23 -12.02 -21.56
C LEU A 3 3.97 -13.30 -22.40
N PHE A 4 3.22 -14.26 -21.83
CA PHE A 4 2.89 -15.52 -22.50
C PHE A 4 1.92 -15.31 -23.68
N THR A 5 0.98 -14.38 -23.54
CA THR A 5 0.00 -14.06 -24.59
C THR A 5 0.52 -13.05 -25.62
N GLY A 6 1.74 -12.54 -25.45
CA GLY A 6 2.31 -11.49 -26.31
C GLY A 6 1.54 -10.17 -26.27
N LYS A 7 0.78 -9.89 -25.21
CA LYS A 7 -0.15 -8.73 -25.13
C LYS A 7 0.51 -7.55 -24.42
N TYR A 8 1.65 -7.10 -24.95
CA TYR A 8 2.43 -5.98 -24.44
C TYR A 8 3.10 -5.22 -25.58
N ASN A 9 3.43 -3.95 -25.34
CA ASN A 9 4.31 -3.18 -26.20
C ASN A 9 5.63 -2.92 -25.47
N VAL A 10 6.72 -2.84 -26.23
CA VAL A 10 8.05 -2.45 -25.74
C VAL A 10 8.35 -1.09 -26.33
N LEU A 11 8.47 -0.08 -25.47
CA LEU A 11 8.83 1.27 -25.87
C LEU A 11 10.32 1.35 -26.22
N ASN A 12 10.64 2.10 -27.27
CA ASN A 12 12.02 2.49 -27.56
C ASN A 12 12.34 3.79 -26.79
N PRO A 13 13.44 3.85 -26.01
CA PRO A 13 13.90 5.09 -25.35
C PRO A 13 14.13 6.26 -26.33
N GLU A 14 14.46 5.99 -27.58
CA GLU A 14 14.67 7.00 -28.64
C GLU A 14 13.35 7.46 -29.32
N GLY A 15 12.21 6.87 -28.93
CA GLY A 15 10.89 7.13 -29.49
C GLY A 15 10.36 5.97 -30.33
N GLY A 16 9.04 5.77 -30.28
CA GLY A 16 8.36 4.65 -30.94
C GLY A 16 8.40 3.35 -30.13
N PHE A 17 8.23 2.22 -30.81
CA PHE A 17 8.17 0.90 -30.19
C PHE A 17 9.26 -0.01 -30.75
N LEU A 18 9.96 -0.74 -29.88
CA LEU A 18 10.82 -1.87 -30.27
C LEU A 18 9.98 -3.09 -30.68
N VAL A 19 8.84 -3.27 -30.02
CA VAL A 19 7.84 -4.30 -30.33
C VAL A 19 6.46 -3.72 -30.05
N GLU A 20 5.56 -3.72 -31.04
CA GLU A 20 4.18 -3.24 -30.89
C GLU A 20 3.21 -4.39 -31.20
N ASN A 21 2.70 -5.04 -30.15
CA ASN A 21 1.71 -6.12 -30.31
C ASN A 21 0.27 -5.61 -30.13
N LEU A 22 0.10 -4.44 -29.51
CA LEU A 22 -1.19 -3.84 -29.17
C LEU A 22 -1.22 -2.36 -29.58
N PRO A 23 -1.52 -2.06 -30.85
CA PRO A 23 -1.58 -0.68 -31.33
C PRO A 23 -2.61 0.14 -30.56
N GLY A 24 -2.19 1.29 -30.04
CA GLY A 24 -3.07 2.22 -29.30
C GLY A 24 -3.40 1.82 -27.85
N ALA A 25 -2.99 0.64 -27.38
CA ALA A 25 -3.24 0.21 -26.00
C ALA A 25 -2.27 0.89 -25.02
N LYS A 26 -2.81 1.47 -23.96
CA LYS A 26 -2.01 2.14 -22.92
C LYS A 26 -1.38 1.10 -21.99
N ILE A 27 -0.19 1.42 -21.47
CA ILE A 27 0.48 0.60 -20.47
C ILE A 27 -0.40 0.49 -19.21
N GLY A 28 -0.52 -0.72 -18.67
CA GLY A 28 -1.18 -0.98 -17.40
C GLY A 28 -2.30 -2.01 -17.50
N ALA A 29 -3.46 -1.71 -16.91
CA ALA A 29 -4.57 -2.64 -16.78
C ALA A 29 -5.11 -3.16 -18.14
N GLU A 30 -4.98 -2.36 -19.20
CA GLU A 30 -5.42 -2.72 -20.55
C GLU A 30 -4.65 -3.93 -21.10
N TYR A 31 -3.35 -4.05 -20.82
CA TYR A 31 -2.56 -5.22 -21.24
C TYR A 31 -3.06 -6.50 -20.56
N THR A 32 -3.40 -6.42 -19.29
CA THR A 32 -4.02 -7.53 -18.55
C THR A 32 -5.39 -7.89 -19.14
N GLN A 33 -6.23 -6.90 -19.43
CA GLN A 33 -7.54 -7.13 -20.04
C GLN A 33 -7.40 -7.84 -21.40
N GLN A 34 -6.53 -7.34 -22.28
CA GLN A 34 -6.32 -7.96 -23.60
C GLN A 34 -5.69 -9.36 -23.50
N ALA A 35 -4.81 -9.59 -22.51
CA ALA A 35 -4.26 -10.91 -22.22
C ALA A 35 -5.34 -11.91 -21.79
N ILE A 36 -6.25 -11.55 -20.88
CA ILE A 36 -7.36 -12.45 -20.49
C ILE A 36 -8.31 -12.66 -21.66
N SER A 37 -8.67 -11.60 -22.38
CA SER A 37 -9.58 -11.70 -23.53
C SER A 37 -9.05 -12.58 -24.65
N SER A 38 -7.73 -12.78 -24.76
CA SER A 38 -7.15 -13.73 -25.72
C SER A 38 -7.53 -15.20 -25.45
N HIS A 39 -7.75 -15.55 -24.19
CA HIS A 39 -8.17 -16.90 -23.78
C HIS A 39 -9.67 -16.98 -23.51
N PHE A 40 -10.29 -15.89 -23.05
CA PHE A 40 -11.72 -15.79 -22.74
C PHE A 40 -12.34 -14.57 -23.43
N PRO A 41 -12.63 -14.63 -24.75
CA PRO A 41 -13.01 -13.45 -25.54
C PRO A 41 -14.29 -12.76 -25.11
N SER A 42 -15.27 -13.51 -24.59
CA SER A 42 -16.57 -12.97 -24.18
C SER A 42 -16.61 -12.46 -22.75
N LEU A 43 -15.75 -12.97 -21.86
CA LEU A 43 -15.83 -12.74 -20.41
C LEU A 43 -14.61 -11.99 -19.85
N GLY A 44 -13.47 -12.02 -20.55
CA GLY A 44 -12.18 -11.59 -20.01
C GLY A 44 -12.14 -10.13 -19.55
N ALA A 45 -12.58 -9.20 -20.40
CA ALA A 45 -12.59 -7.78 -20.06
C ALA A 45 -13.54 -7.46 -18.89
N GLY A 46 -14.76 -8.02 -18.90
CA GLY A 46 -15.74 -7.82 -17.83
C GLY A 46 -15.28 -8.39 -16.50
N PHE A 47 -14.68 -9.59 -16.52
CA PHE A 47 -14.11 -10.22 -15.33
C PHE A 47 -13.00 -9.38 -14.70
N VAL A 48 -12.06 -8.87 -15.51
CA VAL A 48 -10.96 -8.01 -15.02
C VAL A 48 -11.51 -6.71 -14.45
N ALA A 49 -12.49 -6.09 -15.11
CA ALA A 49 -13.10 -4.85 -14.63
C ALA A 49 -13.76 -5.03 -13.25
N VAL A 50 -14.56 -6.09 -13.07
CA VAL A 50 -15.19 -6.41 -11.77
C VAL A 50 -14.14 -6.73 -10.70
N SER A 51 -13.11 -7.50 -11.05
CA SER A 51 -12.03 -7.84 -10.13
C SER A 51 -11.26 -6.59 -9.66
N LEU A 52 -10.94 -5.68 -10.60
CA LEU A 52 -10.28 -4.42 -10.30
C LEU A 52 -11.14 -3.51 -9.42
N LEU A 53 -12.46 -3.51 -9.63
CA LEU A 53 -13.39 -2.75 -8.78
C LEU A 53 -13.31 -3.21 -7.32
N PHE A 54 -13.41 -4.51 -7.05
CA PHE A 54 -13.30 -5.04 -5.69
C PHE A 54 -11.91 -4.83 -5.08
N PHE A 55 -10.86 -5.03 -5.88
CA PHE A 55 -9.49 -4.80 -5.44
C PHE A 55 -9.28 -3.34 -5.05
N ALA A 56 -9.59 -2.39 -5.94
CA ALA A 56 -9.46 -0.98 -5.65
C ALA A 56 -10.32 -0.54 -4.46
N PHE A 57 -11.57 -1.02 -4.36
CA PHE A 57 -12.45 -0.71 -3.24
C PHE A 57 -11.88 -1.16 -1.90
N THR A 58 -11.46 -2.42 -1.80
CA THR A 58 -10.87 -2.95 -0.55
C THR A 58 -9.56 -2.26 -0.19
N THR A 59 -8.72 -1.93 -1.18
CA THR A 59 -7.51 -1.14 -0.98
C THR A 59 -7.81 0.25 -0.43
N ILE A 60 -8.75 0.99 -1.03
CA ILE A 60 -9.14 2.33 -0.56
C ILE A 60 -9.66 2.26 0.89
N MET A 61 -10.49 1.26 1.22
CA MET A 61 -11.00 1.06 2.57
C MET A 61 -9.90 0.75 3.58
N ALA A 62 -8.93 -0.09 3.21
CA ALA A 62 -7.77 -0.38 4.07
C ALA A 62 -6.93 0.87 4.35
N TYR A 63 -6.62 1.66 3.30
CA TYR A 63 -5.87 2.91 3.48
C TYR A 63 -6.62 3.94 4.33
N TYR A 64 -7.94 4.04 4.13
CA TYR A 64 -8.79 4.88 4.97
C TYR A 64 -8.70 4.47 6.45
N TYR A 65 -8.84 3.17 6.76
CA TYR A 65 -8.78 2.66 8.12
C TYR A 65 -7.43 2.93 8.79
N ILE A 66 -6.33 2.70 8.06
CA ILE A 66 -4.97 3.00 8.54
C ILE A 66 -4.82 4.50 8.84
N ALA A 67 -5.30 5.36 7.95
CA ALA A 67 -5.23 6.81 8.11
C ALA A 67 -6.08 7.31 9.28
N GLU A 68 -7.31 6.81 9.44
CA GLU A 68 -8.20 7.18 10.55
C GLU A 68 -7.62 6.73 11.90
N THR A 69 -7.04 5.53 11.95
CA THR A 69 -6.39 5.01 13.17
C THR A 69 -5.18 5.86 13.55
N ASN A 70 -4.31 6.15 12.59
CA ASN A 70 -3.13 7.00 12.83
C ASN A 70 -3.51 8.42 13.24
N LEU A 71 -4.52 9.00 12.58
CA LEU A 71 -5.02 10.33 12.91
C LEU A 71 -5.63 10.38 14.31
N SER A 72 -6.42 9.36 14.67
CA SER A 72 -7.04 9.24 16.00
C SER A 72 -5.99 9.01 17.09
N TYR A 73 -4.89 8.32 16.80
CA TYR A 73 -3.76 8.18 17.71
C TYR A 73 -3.02 9.51 17.95
N LEU A 74 -2.84 10.32 16.90
CA LEU A 74 -2.18 11.62 16.99
C LEU A 74 -3.07 12.68 17.65
N ASP A 75 -4.38 12.64 17.39
CA ASP A 75 -5.34 13.57 17.96
C ASP A 75 -5.73 13.19 19.39
N LYS A 76 -4.86 13.54 20.34
CA LYS A 76 -5.08 13.35 21.79
C LYS A 76 -6.34 14.06 22.32
N LYS A 77 -6.94 14.98 21.55
CA LYS A 77 -8.14 15.74 21.95
C LYS A 77 -9.44 15.11 21.43
N GLY A 78 -9.37 14.06 20.61
CA GLY A 78 -10.54 13.33 20.12
C GLY A 78 -11.46 14.18 19.23
N ASN A 79 -10.91 15.11 18.45
CA ASN A 79 -11.68 15.99 17.61
C ASN A 79 -12.19 15.25 16.35
N LYS A 80 -13.47 14.87 16.38
CA LYS A 80 -14.17 14.21 15.26
C LYS A 80 -14.10 14.99 13.94
N TRP A 81 -13.79 16.29 13.98
CA TRP A 81 -13.66 17.11 12.79
C TRP A 81 -12.48 16.68 11.90
N ALA A 82 -11.35 16.27 12.49
CA ALA A 82 -10.17 15.83 11.74
C ALA A 82 -10.48 14.56 10.92
N VAL A 83 -11.20 13.61 11.52
CA VAL A 83 -11.66 12.38 10.85
C VAL A 83 -12.62 12.69 9.71
N ASN A 84 -13.55 13.63 9.90
CA ASN A 84 -14.47 14.02 8.83
C ASN A 84 -13.75 14.70 7.66
N ILE A 85 -12.73 15.51 7.93
CA ILE A 85 -11.88 16.08 6.87
C ILE A 85 -11.14 14.99 6.12
N LEU A 86 -10.57 14.01 6.82
CA LEU A 86 -9.91 12.87 6.18
C LEU A 86 -10.86 12.12 5.22
N ARG A 87 -12.11 11.87 5.64
CA ARG A 87 -13.14 11.26 4.79
C ARG A 87 -13.40 12.08 3.53
N LEU A 88 -13.58 13.39 3.68
CA LEU A 88 -13.81 14.30 2.54
C LEU A 88 -12.62 14.35 1.59
N LEU A 89 -11.40 14.41 2.11
CA LEU A 89 -10.18 14.40 1.31
C LEU A 89 -10.01 13.09 0.54
N LEU A 90 -10.32 11.95 1.16
CA LEU A 90 -10.21 10.65 0.50
C LEU A 90 -11.27 10.48 -0.59
N LEU A 91 -12.51 10.91 -0.36
CA LEU A 91 -13.56 10.94 -1.39
C LEU A 91 -13.17 11.84 -2.56
N PHE A 92 -12.67 13.05 -2.27
CA PHE A 92 -12.21 13.98 -3.29
C PHE A 92 -11.02 13.40 -4.07
N SER A 93 -10.03 12.83 -3.39
CA SER A 93 -8.87 12.21 -4.02
C SER A 93 -9.26 11.04 -4.93
N THR A 94 -10.21 10.20 -4.49
CA THR A 94 -10.72 9.07 -5.28
C THR A 94 -11.44 9.56 -6.54
N PHE A 95 -12.30 10.59 -6.40
CA PHE A 95 -12.98 11.19 -7.55
C PHE A 95 -11.98 11.87 -8.50
N TYR A 96 -11.05 12.66 -7.96
CA TYR A 96 -10.01 13.33 -8.73
C TYR A 96 -9.10 12.34 -9.47
N GLY A 97 -8.77 11.22 -8.84
CA GLY A 97 -8.02 10.11 -9.44
C GLY A 97 -8.74 9.48 -10.63
N SER A 98 -10.08 9.49 -10.67
CA SER A 98 -10.85 8.98 -11.82
C SER A 98 -10.79 9.88 -13.06
N ILE A 99 -10.44 11.17 -12.89
CA ILE A 99 -10.41 12.18 -13.97
C ILE A 99 -8.98 12.42 -14.49
N LYS A 100 -7.96 12.12 -13.67
CA LYS A 100 -6.56 12.37 -14.01
C LYS A 100 -5.90 11.17 -14.68
N THR A 101 -4.74 11.42 -15.29
CA THR A 101 -3.93 10.35 -15.89
C THR A 101 -3.40 9.43 -14.80
N ALA A 102 -3.27 8.14 -15.13
CA ALA A 102 -2.71 7.16 -14.22
C ALA A 102 -1.31 7.57 -13.72
N GLU A 103 -0.49 8.16 -14.59
CA GLU A 103 0.87 8.62 -14.26
C GLU A 103 0.89 9.67 -13.14
N ALA A 104 -0.06 10.61 -13.10
CA ALA A 104 -0.14 11.59 -12.03
C ALA A 104 -0.49 10.92 -10.69
N ALA A 105 -1.40 9.94 -10.71
CA ALA A 105 -1.75 9.17 -9.53
C ALA A 105 -0.59 8.31 -9.02
N TRP A 106 0.16 7.67 -9.93
CA TRP A 106 1.36 6.91 -9.61
C TRP A 106 2.45 7.79 -9.02
N THR A 107 2.74 8.94 -9.64
CA THR A 107 3.74 9.89 -9.15
C THR A 107 3.42 10.36 -7.73
N LEU A 108 2.16 10.73 -7.47
CA LEU A 108 1.74 11.16 -6.13
C LEU A 108 1.80 10.00 -5.12
N GLY A 109 1.43 8.80 -5.54
CA GLY A 109 1.52 7.57 -4.75
C GLY A 109 2.97 7.26 -4.35
N ASP A 110 3.90 7.31 -5.30
CA ASP A 110 5.32 7.01 -5.07
C ASP A 110 5.95 8.00 -4.09
N ILE A 111 5.62 9.29 -4.18
CA ILE A 111 6.06 10.30 -3.21
C ILE A 111 5.51 9.99 -1.82
N GLY A 112 4.22 9.67 -1.72
CA GLY A 112 3.57 9.38 -0.43
C GLY A 112 4.12 8.12 0.25
N VAL A 113 4.23 7.02 -0.50
CA VAL A 113 4.79 5.76 -0.01
C VAL A 113 6.28 5.91 0.30
N GLY A 114 7.03 6.63 -0.53
CA GLY A 114 8.45 6.90 -0.29
C GLY A 114 8.68 7.68 1.00
N MET A 115 7.90 8.74 1.25
CA MET A 115 7.96 9.50 2.50
C MET A 115 7.61 8.63 3.71
N MET A 116 6.54 7.83 3.62
CA MET A 116 6.15 6.89 4.69
C MET A 116 7.25 5.87 4.98
N ALA A 117 7.87 5.31 3.94
CA ALA A 117 8.95 4.35 4.08
C ALA A 117 10.16 4.97 4.80
N TRP A 118 10.58 6.17 4.42
CA TRP A 118 11.70 6.85 5.07
C TRP A 118 11.45 7.13 6.55
N LEU A 119 10.26 7.65 6.89
CA LEU A 119 9.89 7.90 8.29
C LEU A 119 9.94 6.61 9.12
N ASN A 120 9.38 5.51 8.59
CA ASN A 120 9.37 4.22 9.28
C ASN A 120 10.78 3.62 9.43
N ILE A 121 11.61 3.69 8.39
CA ILE A 121 12.99 3.18 8.44
C ILE A 121 13.79 3.94 9.50
N ILE A 122 13.71 5.28 9.51
CA ILE A 122 14.41 6.10 10.50
C ILE A 122 13.91 5.75 11.91
N ALA A 123 12.60 5.62 12.12
CA ALA A 123 12.04 5.24 13.41
C ALA A 123 12.55 3.86 13.88
N ILE A 124 12.57 2.85 13.00
CA ILE A 124 13.10 1.52 13.30
C ILE A 124 14.59 1.59 13.67
N LEU A 125 15.39 2.40 12.96
CA LEU A 125 16.81 2.56 13.27
C LEU A 125 17.04 3.19 14.65
N LEU A 126 16.24 4.20 15.02
CA LEU A 126 16.29 4.83 16.34
C LEU A 126 15.83 3.86 17.44
N LEU A 127 14.81 3.05 17.17
CA LEU A 127 14.26 2.06 18.10
C LEU A 127 15.03 0.72 18.12
N ARG A 128 16.11 0.58 17.32
CA ARG A 128 16.87 -0.67 17.21
C ARG A 128 17.36 -1.17 18.56
N LYS A 129 17.89 -0.30 19.42
CA LYS A 129 18.44 -0.70 20.74
C LYS A 129 17.36 -1.31 21.66
N PRO A 130 16.25 -0.62 21.97
CA PRO A 130 15.21 -1.21 22.79
C PRO A 130 14.56 -2.43 22.12
N ALA A 131 14.30 -2.40 20.81
CA ALA A 131 13.71 -3.53 20.09
C ALA A 131 14.57 -4.81 20.18
N MET A 132 15.89 -4.70 20.02
CA MET A 132 16.80 -5.85 20.15
C MET A 132 16.88 -6.37 21.59
N LYS A 133 16.78 -5.49 22.59
CA LYS A 133 16.78 -5.89 24.01
C LYS A 133 15.52 -6.70 24.35
N VAL A 134 14.35 -6.22 23.89
CA VAL A 134 13.07 -6.93 24.07
C VAL A 134 13.07 -8.25 23.31
N LEU A 135 13.61 -8.29 22.09
CA LEU A 135 13.72 -9.53 21.32
C LEU A 135 14.59 -10.58 22.04
N LYS A 136 15.70 -10.15 22.65
CA LYS A 136 16.60 -11.03 23.39
C LYS A 136 15.91 -11.62 24.63
N ASP A 137 15.24 -10.77 25.40
CA ASP A 137 14.46 -11.19 26.58
C ASP A 137 13.36 -12.19 26.19
N TYR A 138 12.58 -11.89 25.14
CA TYR A 138 11.58 -12.81 24.59
C TYR A 138 12.18 -14.18 24.23
N GLN A 139 13.34 -14.20 23.56
CA GLN A 139 14.02 -15.44 23.18
C GLN A 139 14.54 -16.22 24.40
N GLU A 140 15.03 -15.55 25.44
CA GLU A 140 15.49 -16.17 26.68
C GLU A 140 14.32 -16.83 27.43
N GLN A 141 13.18 -16.14 27.54
CA GLN A 141 11.97 -16.68 28.17
C GLN A 141 11.41 -17.89 27.39
N ARG A 142 11.36 -17.81 26.05
CA ARG A 142 10.96 -18.94 25.19
C ARG A 142 11.89 -20.14 25.35
N LYS A 143 13.21 -19.93 25.39
CA LYS A 143 14.20 -21.01 25.58
C LYS A 143 14.09 -21.66 26.97
N ALA A 144 13.70 -20.90 27.97
CA ALA A 144 13.44 -21.41 29.31
C ALA A 144 12.10 -22.17 29.44
N GLY A 145 11.35 -22.33 28.34
CA GLY A 145 10.05 -23.02 28.34
C GLY A 145 8.94 -22.21 29.04
N LYS A 146 9.16 -20.91 29.29
CA LYS A 146 8.16 -20.03 29.90
C LYS A 146 7.24 -19.46 28.82
N ASP A 147 6.02 -19.09 29.22
CA ASP A 147 5.18 -18.24 28.41
C ASP A 147 5.74 -16.80 28.47
N PRO A 148 6.15 -16.20 27.33
CA PRO A 148 6.86 -14.92 27.37
C PRO A 148 5.97 -13.77 27.81
N VAL A 149 6.42 -13.03 28.82
CA VAL A 149 5.77 -11.81 29.31
C VAL A 149 6.69 -10.63 29.06
N PHE A 150 6.15 -9.59 28.44
CA PHE A 150 6.87 -8.34 28.21
C PHE A 150 6.94 -7.52 29.50
N ASP A 151 8.15 -7.20 29.96
CA ASP A 151 8.39 -6.27 31.08
C ASP A 151 9.13 -5.02 30.56
N ALA A 152 8.40 -3.89 30.50
CA ALA A 152 8.92 -2.62 30.02
C ALA A 152 10.04 -2.05 30.89
N LYS A 153 9.98 -2.28 32.22
CA LYS A 153 11.00 -1.81 33.16
C LYS A 153 12.30 -2.59 32.98
N HIS A 154 12.20 -3.91 32.78
CA HIS A 154 13.36 -4.74 32.47
C HIS A 154 14.01 -4.33 31.14
N ALA A 155 13.20 -3.96 30.16
CA ALA A 155 13.65 -3.44 28.88
C ALA A 155 14.21 -2.00 28.93
N GLY A 156 13.98 -1.25 30.02
CA GLY A 156 14.40 0.16 30.14
C GLY A 156 13.62 1.09 29.21
N ILE A 157 12.36 0.75 28.94
CA ILE A 157 11.45 1.54 28.10
C ILE A 157 10.57 2.35 29.04
N GLU A 158 10.74 3.67 29.01
CA GLU A 158 9.95 4.63 29.78
C GLU A 158 8.72 5.09 28.97
N ASN A 159 7.68 5.58 29.64
CA ASN A 159 6.41 6.03 29.03
C ASN A 159 5.59 4.94 28.31
N THR A 160 5.67 3.69 28.76
CA THR A 160 4.69 2.67 28.39
C THR A 160 3.56 2.66 29.41
N SER A 161 2.34 2.99 29.00
CA SER A 161 1.19 2.38 29.66
C SER A 161 1.35 0.88 29.41
N GLU A 162 1.41 0.06 30.46
CA GLU A 162 1.36 -1.41 30.34
C GLU A 162 0.35 -1.80 29.24
N TRP A 163 0.70 -2.83 28.45
CA TRP A 163 -0.08 -3.30 27.29
C TRP A 163 -1.58 -3.45 27.56
#